data_AF-A0A933PV96-F1
#
_entry.id   AF-A0A933PV96-F1
#
_cell.length_a   1.000
_cell.length_b   1.000
_cell.length_c   1.000
_cell.angle_alpha   90.00
_cell.angle_beta   90.00
_cell.angle_gamma   90.00
#
_symmetry.space_group_name_H-M   'P 1'
#
loop_
_entity.id
_entity.type
_entity.pdbx_description
1 polymer ?
#
loop_
_entity_poly.entity_id
_entity_poly.type
_entity_poly.pdbx_seq_one_letter_code
_entity_poly.pdbx_strand_id
1 'polypeptide(L)'
;MNTRELDTYTASLQQCFGSSLLSVVLYGSAVNNPDDSANANVLVVLSECPLLTLMKVKKIADIAARARIETLFWTKEEMKNAADVFPLEFTEITASHRILAGTDIISGTKVTKTNMRHQIEFELRTKLLTLRRSYLDAGGNASRMRDALADVSLIHLFKYAMKLAKISDPSMMVPLERCRDLKRGKVHLSAKALHVLFNDIHEVLCTVIRAVDNA
;
A
#
# COMPACT_ATOMS: atom_id res chain seq x y z
N MET A 1 8.28 -9.56 13.77
CA MET A 1 6.85 -9.82 14.01
C MET A 1 6.76 -10.85 15.12
N ASN A 2 5.99 -10.58 16.18
CA ASN A 2 5.86 -11.52 17.29
C ASN A 2 4.85 -12.62 16.96
N THR A 3 5.33 -13.82 16.66
CA THR A 3 4.48 -14.96 16.27
C THR A 3 3.40 -15.27 17.31
N ARG A 4 3.70 -15.16 18.60
CA ARG A 4 2.71 -15.41 19.67
C ARG A 4 1.56 -14.41 19.65
N GLU A 5 1.85 -13.16 19.33
CA GLU A 5 0.80 -12.12 19.22
C GLU A 5 -0.05 -12.34 17.97
N LEU A 6 0.54 -12.79 16.85
CA LEU A 6 -0.20 -13.15 15.65
C LEU A 6 -1.13 -14.35 15.89
N ASP A 7 -0.67 -15.36 16.62
CA ASP A 7 -1.48 -16.52 16.98
C ASP A 7 -2.64 -16.10 17.90
N THR A 8 -2.35 -15.26 18.91
CA THR A 8 -3.36 -14.71 19.82
C THR A 8 -4.39 -13.86 19.08
N TYR A 9 -3.95 -13.04 18.13
CA TYR A 9 -4.81 -12.24 17.26
C TYR A 9 -5.74 -13.14 16.42
N THR A 10 -5.18 -14.17 15.79
CA THR A 10 -5.93 -15.12 14.95
C THR A 10 -6.96 -15.90 15.77
N ALA A 11 -6.58 -16.40 16.95
CA ALA A 11 -7.49 -17.09 17.86
C ALA A 11 -8.64 -16.17 18.34
N SER A 12 -8.33 -14.90 18.60
CA SER A 12 -9.34 -13.92 19.00
C SER A 12 -10.36 -13.65 17.88
N LEU A 13 -9.91 -13.57 16.62
CA LEU A 13 -10.81 -13.47 15.45
C LEU A 13 -11.72 -14.69 15.35
N GLN A 14 -11.17 -15.91 15.48
CA GLN A 14 -11.95 -17.15 15.45
C GLN A 14 -13.02 -17.18 16.54
N GLN A 15 -12.67 -16.78 17.77
CA GLN A 15 -13.62 -16.71 18.88
C GLN A 15 -14.70 -15.65 18.64
N CYS A 16 -14.34 -14.49 18.09
CA CYS A 16 -15.25 -13.37 17.90
C CYS A 16 -16.28 -13.62 16.79
N PHE A 17 -15.85 -14.24 15.69
CA PHE A 17 -16.66 -14.37 14.47
C PHE A 17 -17.20 -15.78 14.23
N GLY A 18 -16.67 -16.80 14.89
CA GLY A 18 -17.17 -18.17 14.81
C GLY A 18 -17.32 -18.65 13.36
N SER A 19 -18.49 -19.18 13.01
CA SER A 19 -18.78 -19.68 11.66
C SER A 19 -18.84 -18.60 10.58
N SER A 20 -18.94 -17.32 10.93
CA SER A 20 -18.89 -16.23 9.97
C SER A 20 -17.46 -15.94 9.50
N LEU A 21 -16.42 -16.44 10.19
CA LEU A 21 -15.03 -16.32 9.76
C LEU A 21 -14.70 -17.38 8.71
N LEU A 22 -14.43 -16.94 7.48
CA LEU A 22 -14.12 -17.83 6.37
C LEU A 22 -12.63 -18.03 6.15
N SER A 23 -11.83 -16.96 6.34
CA SER A 23 -10.38 -17.01 6.18
C SER A 23 -9.69 -15.89 6.94
N VAL A 24 -8.48 -16.16 7.42
CA VAL A 24 -7.52 -15.18 7.93
C VAL A 24 -6.21 -15.41 7.19
N VAL A 25 -5.73 -14.38 6.49
CA VAL A 25 -4.60 -14.49 5.57
C VAL A 25 -3.56 -13.43 5.91
N LEU A 26 -2.36 -13.87 6.28
CA LEU A 26 -1.19 -12.98 6.33
C LEU A 26 -0.69 -12.79 4.90
N TYR A 27 -0.37 -11.57 4.50
CA TYR A 27 0.19 -11.29 3.18
C TYR A 27 1.25 -10.19 3.18
N GLY A 28 1.93 -10.03 2.05
CA GLY A 28 2.96 -9.00 1.86
C GLY A 28 4.31 -9.38 2.48
N SER A 29 5.12 -8.36 2.78
CA SER A 29 6.53 -8.55 3.17
C SER A 29 6.71 -9.40 4.44
N ALA A 30 5.79 -9.30 5.40
CA ALA A 30 5.85 -10.03 6.67
C ALA A 30 5.74 -11.56 6.53
N VAL A 31 5.29 -12.07 5.37
CA VAL A 31 5.25 -13.52 5.09
C VAL A 31 6.67 -14.07 4.96
N ASN A 32 7.54 -13.37 4.23
CA ASN A 32 8.91 -13.83 3.93
C ASN A 32 9.96 -13.17 4.83
N ASN A 33 9.68 -11.96 5.33
CA ASN A 33 10.59 -11.17 6.16
C ASN A 33 9.85 -10.75 7.45
N PRO A 34 9.57 -11.70 8.36
CA PRO A 34 8.80 -11.41 9.56
C PRO A 34 9.50 -10.41 10.48
N ASP A 35 10.83 -10.30 10.42
CA ASP A 35 11.62 -9.38 11.24
C ASP A 35 11.74 -7.98 10.64
N ASP A 36 11.13 -7.73 9.47
CA ASP A 36 11.06 -6.37 8.93
C ASP A 36 10.30 -5.45 9.89
N SER A 37 10.74 -4.20 9.94
CA SER A 37 10.15 -3.12 10.72
C SER A 37 8.81 -2.65 10.17
N ALA A 38 8.36 -3.14 9.01
CA ALA A 38 7.06 -2.84 8.42
C ALA A 38 5.91 -3.50 9.21
N ASN A 39 4.71 -2.94 9.09
CA ASN A 39 3.51 -3.54 9.68
C ASN A 39 3.14 -4.84 8.93
N ALA A 40 2.59 -5.81 9.64
CA ALA A 40 2.11 -7.06 9.07
C ALA A 40 0.70 -6.88 8.51
N ASN A 41 0.49 -7.22 7.24
CA ASN A 41 -0.83 -7.07 6.62
C ASN A 41 -1.63 -8.36 6.76
N VAL A 42 -2.82 -8.27 7.34
CA VAL A 42 -3.74 -9.40 7.51
C VAL A 42 -5.08 -9.09 6.84
N LEU A 43 -5.51 -10.00 5.98
CA LEU A 43 -6.82 -10.00 5.35
C LEU A 43 -7.74 -10.95 6.15
N VAL A 44 -8.87 -10.44 6.61
CA VAL A 44 -9.91 -11.20 7.30
C VAL A 44 -11.14 -11.25 6.41
N VAL A 45 -11.56 -12.48 6.08
CA VAL A 45 -12.72 -12.69 5.21
C VAL A 45 -13.86 -13.30 5.96
N LEU A 46 -14.98 -12.61 5.93
CA LEU A 46 -16.21 -12.99 6.59
C LEU A 46 -17.28 -13.41 5.57
N SER A 47 -18.28 -14.17 6.01
CA SER A 47 -19.48 -14.41 5.20
C SER A 47 -20.27 -13.11 5.02
N GLU A 48 -20.39 -12.32 6.09
CA GLU A 48 -21.04 -11.02 6.14
C GLU A 48 -20.26 -10.11 7.09
N CYS A 49 -20.19 -8.81 6.78
CA CYS A 49 -19.44 -7.83 7.58
C CYS A 49 -20.28 -6.58 7.89
N PRO A 50 -21.38 -6.68 8.66
CA PRO A 50 -22.09 -5.48 9.09
C PRO A 50 -21.23 -4.69 10.08
N LEU A 51 -21.29 -3.36 10.03
CA LEU A 51 -20.44 -2.48 10.85
C LEU A 51 -20.59 -2.75 12.37
N LEU A 52 -21.77 -3.18 12.82
CA LEU A 52 -22.00 -3.59 14.22
C LEU A 52 -21.15 -4.80 14.64
N THR A 53 -20.80 -5.68 13.70
CA THR A 53 -19.88 -6.80 13.92
C THR A 53 -18.44 -6.31 14.11
N LEU A 54 -18.06 -5.20 13.46
CA LEU A 54 -16.77 -4.53 13.69
C LEU A 54 -16.71 -3.77 15.03
N MET A 55 -17.83 -3.44 15.66
CA MET A 55 -17.79 -2.85 17.01
C MET A 55 -17.31 -3.86 18.07
N LYS A 56 -17.44 -5.17 17.79
CA LYS A 56 -17.03 -6.25 18.69
C LYS A 56 -15.52 -6.49 18.72
N VAL A 57 -14.76 -5.97 17.74
CA VAL A 57 -13.31 -6.16 17.63
C VAL A 57 -12.47 -5.15 18.44
N LYS A 58 -13.03 -4.37 19.37
CA LYS A 58 -12.20 -3.42 20.15
C LYS A 58 -10.97 -4.08 20.80
N LYS A 59 -11.15 -5.23 21.46
CA LYS A 59 -10.02 -6.00 22.05
C LYS A 59 -9.06 -6.55 20.98
N ILE A 60 -9.57 -6.87 19.80
CA ILE A 60 -8.78 -7.38 18.67
C ILE A 60 -7.96 -6.26 18.04
N ALA A 61 -8.51 -5.04 17.97
CA ALA A 61 -7.79 -3.85 17.53
C ALA A 61 -6.61 -3.51 18.47
N ASP A 62 -6.79 -3.66 19.78
CA ASP A 62 -5.69 -3.47 20.74
C ASP A 62 -4.56 -4.50 20.55
N ILE A 63 -4.92 -5.77 20.26
CA ILE A 63 -3.93 -6.81 19.93
C ILE A 63 -3.23 -6.47 18.61
N ALA A 64 -3.99 -6.10 17.58
CA ALA A 64 -3.46 -5.73 16.27
C ALA A 64 -2.46 -4.57 16.38
N ALA A 65 -2.81 -3.52 17.12
CA ALA A 65 -1.94 -2.36 17.31
C ALA A 65 -0.61 -2.74 17.99
N ARG A 66 -0.65 -3.55 19.07
CA ARG A 66 0.57 -4.03 19.76
C ARG A 66 1.43 -4.90 18.85
N ALA A 67 0.79 -5.78 18.09
CA ALA A 67 1.44 -6.69 17.16
C ALA A 67 1.87 -6.02 15.84
N ARG A 68 1.53 -4.73 15.64
CA ARG A 68 1.74 -3.96 14.41
C ARG A 68 1.10 -4.64 13.19
N ILE A 69 -0.12 -5.13 13.37
CA ILE A 69 -0.94 -5.76 12.34
C ILE A 69 -1.91 -4.72 11.77
N GLU A 70 -1.85 -4.52 10.46
CA GLU A 70 -2.88 -3.81 9.70
C GLU A 70 -3.90 -4.81 9.18
N THR A 71 -5.17 -4.61 9.53
CA THR A 71 -6.25 -5.55 9.21
C THR A 71 -7.17 -4.95 8.15
N LEU A 72 -7.40 -5.71 7.08
CA LEU A 72 -8.48 -5.44 6.13
C LEU A 72 -9.59 -6.47 6.30
N PHE A 73 -10.83 -5.99 6.43
CA PHE A 73 -12.01 -6.84 6.47
C PHE A 73 -12.69 -6.84 5.12
N TRP A 74 -13.01 -8.02 4.62
CA TRP A 74 -13.74 -8.22 3.39
C TRP A 74 -14.81 -9.29 3.59
N THR A 75 -15.88 -9.21 2.81
CA THR A 75 -16.77 -10.35 2.61
C THR A 75 -16.25 -11.23 1.48
N LYS A 76 -16.70 -12.49 1.44
CA LYS A 76 -16.41 -13.39 0.32
C LYS A 76 -16.89 -12.82 -1.03
N GLU A 77 -18.04 -12.13 -1.02
CA GLU A 77 -18.60 -11.54 -2.23
C GLU A 77 -17.76 -10.37 -2.73
N GLU A 78 -17.35 -9.45 -1.85
CA GLU A 78 -16.47 -8.34 -2.21
C GLU A 78 -15.14 -8.85 -2.77
N MET A 79 -14.52 -9.85 -2.13
CA MET A 79 -13.26 -10.45 -2.58
C MET A 79 -13.33 -10.99 -4.02
N LYS A 80 -14.47 -11.58 -4.41
CA LYS A 80 -14.62 -12.20 -5.73
C LYS A 80 -14.47 -11.18 -6.87
N ASN A 81 -14.87 -9.94 -6.63
CA ASN A 81 -14.90 -8.86 -7.61
C ASN A 81 -13.98 -7.69 -7.22
N ALA A 82 -12.93 -7.97 -6.43
CA ALA A 82 -12.02 -6.94 -5.96
C ALA A 82 -10.73 -6.86 -6.79
N ALA A 83 -10.30 -7.95 -7.42
CA ALA A 83 -9.02 -8.02 -8.11
C ALA A 83 -8.95 -7.16 -9.39
N ASP A 84 -10.08 -6.70 -9.90
CA ASP A 84 -10.18 -5.75 -11.01
C ASP A 84 -10.10 -4.29 -10.57
N VAL A 85 -10.56 -3.97 -9.36
CA VAL A 85 -10.51 -2.61 -8.78
C VAL A 85 -9.26 -2.38 -7.92
N PHE A 86 -8.74 -3.42 -7.27
CA PHE A 86 -7.54 -3.42 -6.41
C PHE A 86 -6.41 -4.35 -6.91
N PRO A 87 -6.03 -4.30 -8.21
CA PRO A 87 -5.06 -5.23 -8.78
C PRO A 87 -3.66 -5.16 -8.15
N LEU A 88 -3.22 -4.01 -7.63
CA LEU A 88 -1.94 -3.85 -6.92
C LEU A 88 -1.93 -4.67 -5.63
N GLU A 89 -2.93 -4.48 -4.79
CA GLU A 89 -3.11 -5.19 -3.52
C GLU A 89 -3.20 -6.70 -3.75
N PHE A 90 -4.01 -7.12 -4.74
CA PHE A 90 -4.14 -8.54 -5.08
C PHE A 90 -2.87 -9.14 -5.68
N THR A 91 -2.01 -8.34 -6.32
CA THR A 91 -0.70 -8.80 -6.76
C THR A 91 0.20 -9.12 -5.56
N GLU A 92 0.14 -8.32 -4.50
CA GLU A 92 0.90 -8.60 -3.27
C GLU A 92 0.37 -9.83 -2.55
N ILE A 93 -0.96 -9.91 -2.40
CA ILE A 93 -1.65 -11.02 -1.74
C ILE A 93 -1.34 -12.34 -2.48
N THR A 94 -1.43 -12.35 -3.81
CA THR A 94 -1.15 -13.57 -4.58
C THR A 94 0.33 -13.92 -4.63
N ALA A 95 1.23 -12.94 -4.63
CA ALA A 95 2.67 -13.18 -4.66
C ALA A 95 3.23 -13.75 -3.35
N SER A 96 2.66 -13.37 -2.19
CA SER A 96 3.13 -13.83 -0.88
C SER A 96 1.99 -13.79 0.13
N HIS A 97 1.41 -14.96 0.42
CA HIS A 97 0.42 -15.12 1.48
C HIS A 97 0.62 -16.41 2.28
N ARG A 98 0.07 -16.42 3.48
CA ARG A 98 -0.06 -17.59 4.36
C ARG A 98 -1.44 -17.60 5.00
N ILE A 99 -2.16 -18.70 4.82
CA ILE A 99 -3.44 -18.93 5.51
C ILE A 99 -3.15 -19.19 6.98
N LEU A 100 -3.63 -18.32 7.86
CA LEU A 100 -3.51 -18.45 9.32
C LEU A 100 -4.69 -19.25 9.89
N ALA A 101 -5.88 -19.10 9.30
CA ALA A 101 -7.09 -19.84 9.66
C ALA A 101 -8.07 -19.89 8.49
N GLY A 102 -8.90 -20.93 8.44
CA GLY A 102 -9.99 -21.06 7.46
C GLY A 102 -9.54 -21.57 6.09
N THR A 103 -10.33 -21.26 5.07
CA THR A 103 -10.12 -21.76 3.70
C THR A 103 -9.17 -20.86 2.91
N ASP A 104 -8.43 -21.45 1.97
CA ASP A 104 -7.68 -20.68 0.98
C ASP A 104 -8.65 -20.09 -0.05
N ILE A 105 -8.83 -18.77 0.03
CA ILE A 105 -9.68 -17.96 -0.84
C ILE A 105 -8.85 -17.14 -1.83
N ILE A 106 -7.53 -17.20 -1.75
CA ILE A 106 -6.60 -16.41 -2.56
C ILE A 106 -6.24 -17.18 -3.82
N SER A 107 -6.03 -18.50 -3.69
CA SER A 107 -5.70 -19.39 -4.78
C SER A 107 -6.70 -19.26 -5.95
N GLY A 108 -6.15 -19.04 -7.15
CA GLY A 108 -6.94 -18.88 -8.38
C GLY A 108 -7.37 -17.44 -8.69
N THR A 109 -7.09 -16.47 -7.79
CA THR A 109 -7.34 -15.05 -8.10
C THR A 109 -6.43 -14.60 -9.24
N LYS A 110 -7.02 -13.95 -10.25
CA LYS A 110 -6.31 -13.47 -11.44
C LYS A 110 -6.34 -11.95 -11.50
N VAL A 111 -5.16 -11.35 -11.49
CA VAL A 111 -4.96 -9.93 -11.79
C VAL A 111 -4.64 -9.77 -13.26
N THR A 112 -5.40 -8.93 -13.97
CA THR A 112 -5.14 -8.65 -15.38
C THR A 112 -4.16 -7.49 -15.53
N LYS A 113 -3.32 -7.56 -16.57
CA LYS A 113 -2.42 -6.45 -16.91
C LYS A 113 -3.18 -5.15 -17.20
N THR A 114 -4.36 -5.25 -17.81
CA THR A 114 -5.21 -4.10 -18.13
C THR A 114 -5.69 -3.38 -16.88
N ASN A 115 -6.22 -4.10 -15.90
CA ASN A 115 -6.68 -3.50 -14.63
C ASN A 115 -5.50 -2.91 -13.86
N MET A 116 -4.38 -3.63 -13.81
CA MET A 116 -3.13 -3.13 -13.22
C MET A 116 -2.69 -1.80 -13.85
N ARG A 117 -2.70 -1.71 -15.18
CA ARG A 117 -2.37 -0.47 -15.91
C ARG A 117 -3.32 0.66 -15.52
N HIS A 118 -4.63 0.41 -15.46
CA HIS A 118 -5.62 1.42 -15.08
C HIS A 118 -5.42 1.94 -13.65
N GLN A 119 -5.20 1.07 -12.66
CA GLN A 119 -4.95 1.50 -11.27
C GLN A 119 -3.67 2.34 -11.19
N ILE A 120 -2.58 1.85 -11.79
CA ILE A 120 -1.29 2.57 -11.78
C ILE A 120 -1.42 3.94 -12.44
N GLU A 121 -2.07 4.02 -13.61
CA GLU A 121 -2.28 5.28 -14.32
C GLU A 121 -3.10 6.26 -13.47
N PHE A 122 -4.21 5.80 -12.89
CA PHE A 122 -5.08 6.60 -12.02
C PHE A 122 -4.30 7.18 -10.85
N GLU A 123 -3.54 6.35 -10.13
CA GLU A 123 -2.77 6.80 -8.97
C GLU A 123 -1.64 7.75 -9.36
N LEU A 124 -0.89 7.47 -10.43
CA LEU A 124 0.18 8.34 -10.90
C LEU A 124 -0.34 9.71 -11.34
N ARG A 125 -1.45 9.74 -12.10
CA ARG A 125 -2.09 11.00 -12.53
C ARG A 125 -2.63 11.77 -11.33
N THR A 126 -3.26 11.09 -10.37
CA THR A 126 -3.72 11.73 -9.13
C THR A 126 -2.55 12.39 -8.39
N LYS A 127 -1.43 11.69 -8.25
CA LYS A 127 -0.25 12.24 -7.57
C LYS A 127 0.40 13.38 -8.36
N LEU A 128 0.43 13.33 -9.68
CA LEU A 128 0.90 14.43 -10.53
C LEU A 128 0.04 15.70 -10.35
N LEU A 129 -1.28 15.56 -10.34
CA LEU A 129 -2.19 16.68 -10.13
C LEU A 129 -2.05 17.26 -8.72
N THR A 130 -1.96 16.41 -7.70
CA THR A 130 -1.72 16.82 -6.32
C THR A 130 -0.38 17.55 -6.19
N LEU A 131 0.71 17.04 -6.76
CA LEU A 131 2.02 17.68 -6.74
C LEU A 131 1.97 19.11 -7.30
N ARG A 132 1.32 19.27 -8.46
CA ARG A 132 1.16 20.58 -9.11
C ARG A 132 0.38 21.55 -8.24
N ARG A 133 -0.72 21.09 -7.63
CA ARG A 133 -1.52 21.89 -6.71
C ARG A 133 -0.71 22.29 -5.47
N SER A 134 -0.05 21.33 -4.83
CA SER A 134 0.74 21.58 -3.61
C SER A 134 1.91 22.52 -3.86
N TYR A 135 2.54 22.47 -5.05
CA TYR A 135 3.56 23.42 -5.44
C TYR A 135 3.02 24.86 -5.51
N LEU A 136 1.84 25.06 -6.12
CA LEU A 136 1.18 26.35 -6.20
C LEU A 136 0.77 26.86 -4.81
N ASP A 137 0.12 26.02 -4.01
CA ASP A 137 -0.36 26.35 -2.66
C ASP A 137 0.79 26.70 -1.69
N ALA A 138 1.98 26.12 -1.92
CA ALA A 138 3.18 26.45 -1.15
C ALA A 138 3.68 27.87 -1.42
N GLY A 139 3.47 28.43 -2.63
CA GLY A 139 3.80 29.82 -2.96
C GLY A 139 5.28 30.20 -2.68
N GLY A 140 6.21 29.25 -2.86
CA GLY A 140 7.63 29.44 -2.55
C GLY A 140 8.00 29.37 -1.05
N ASN A 141 7.04 29.13 -0.16
CA ASN A 141 7.31 28.90 1.26
C ASN A 141 8.01 27.55 1.47
N ALA A 142 9.26 27.58 1.92
CA ALA A 142 10.09 26.38 2.07
C ALA A 142 9.52 25.33 3.05
N SER A 143 8.79 25.74 4.09
CA SER A 143 8.16 24.79 5.02
C SER A 143 7.02 24.04 4.31
N ARG A 144 6.11 24.77 3.66
CA ARG A 144 4.99 24.17 2.92
C ARG A 144 5.47 23.27 1.78
N MET A 145 6.53 23.67 1.10
CA MET A 145 7.18 22.85 0.06
C MET A 145 7.74 21.54 0.62
N ARG A 146 8.39 21.59 1.79
CA ARG A 146 8.89 20.40 2.46
C ARG A 146 7.75 19.46 2.83
N ASP A 147 6.69 20.00 3.42
CA ASP A 147 5.53 19.22 3.87
C ASP A 147 4.84 18.54 2.68
N ALA A 148 4.71 19.25 1.55
CA ALA A 148 4.17 18.72 0.31
C ALA A 148 5.01 17.60 -0.32
N LEU A 149 6.34 17.69 -0.24
CA LEU A 149 7.26 16.65 -0.74
C LEU A 149 7.43 15.46 0.21
N ALA A 150 6.95 15.56 1.45
CA ALA A 150 7.07 14.51 2.45
C ALA A 150 6.05 13.36 2.27
N ASP A 151 5.26 13.35 1.20
CA ASP A 151 4.41 12.21 0.84
C ASP A 151 5.24 11.11 0.15
N VAL A 152 5.50 10.04 0.90
CA VAL A 152 6.32 8.88 0.51
C VAL A 152 5.54 7.75 -0.14
N SER A 153 4.22 7.92 -0.32
CA SER A 153 3.34 6.90 -0.94
C SER A 153 3.66 6.62 -2.42
N LEU A 154 4.67 7.28 -2.99
CA LEU A 154 5.05 7.17 -4.39
C LEU A 154 6.02 6.00 -4.69
N ILE A 155 6.92 5.63 -3.77
CA ILE A 155 8.01 4.67 -4.07
C ILE A 155 7.47 3.30 -4.47
N HIS A 156 6.46 2.82 -3.76
CA HIS A 156 5.89 1.49 -3.99
C HIS A 156 5.15 1.42 -5.34
N LEU A 157 4.28 2.39 -5.59
CA LEU A 157 3.59 2.58 -6.87
C LEU A 157 4.59 2.66 -8.04
N PHE A 158 5.68 3.42 -7.87
CA PHE A 158 6.72 3.57 -8.90
C PHE A 158 7.38 2.25 -9.27
N LYS A 159 7.65 1.37 -8.30
CA LYS A 159 8.21 0.05 -8.59
C LYS A 159 7.28 -0.78 -9.49
N TYR A 160 5.98 -0.75 -9.23
CA TYR A 160 5.00 -1.43 -10.09
C TYR A 160 4.89 -0.77 -11.46
N ALA A 161 4.85 0.56 -11.52
CA ALA A 161 4.80 1.31 -12.77
C ALA A 161 6.02 1.03 -13.67
N MET A 162 7.23 1.08 -13.10
CA MET A 162 8.46 0.77 -13.82
C MET A 162 8.48 -0.68 -14.31
N LYS A 163 8.05 -1.64 -13.48
CA LYS A 163 7.94 -3.05 -13.89
C LYS A 163 6.94 -3.23 -15.04
N LEU A 164 5.77 -2.60 -14.96
CA LEU A 164 4.73 -2.65 -16.00
C LEU A 164 5.23 -2.05 -17.31
N ALA A 165 5.86 -0.88 -17.23
CA ALA A 165 6.41 -0.14 -18.36
C ALA A 165 7.78 -0.65 -18.85
N LYS A 166 8.33 -1.70 -18.22
CA LYS A 166 9.65 -2.27 -18.51
C LYS A 166 10.79 -1.24 -18.45
N ILE A 167 10.68 -0.27 -17.54
CA ILE A 167 11.74 0.70 -17.26
C ILE A 167 12.73 0.05 -16.30
N SER A 168 14.01 0.02 -16.67
CA SER A 168 15.09 -0.53 -15.83
C SER A 168 16.08 0.52 -15.33
N ASP A 169 15.87 1.80 -15.65
CA ASP A 169 16.74 2.89 -15.20
C ASP A 169 16.49 3.19 -13.70
N PRO A 170 17.45 2.88 -12.80
CA PRO A 170 17.29 3.11 -11.37
C PRO A 170 17.32 4.60 -11.01
N SER A 171 17.84 5.47 -11.89
CA SER A 171 17.91 6.92 -11.64
C SER A 171 16.52 7.54 -11.46
N MET A 172 15.48 6.92 -12.04
CA MET A 172 14.08 7.31 -11.89
C MET A 172 13.62 7.27 -10.42
N MET A 173 14.25 6.44 -9.58
CA MET A 173 13.89 6.35 -8.16
C MET A 173 14.54 7.44 -7.30
N VAL A 174 15.63 8.06 -7.76
CA VAL A 174 16.47 8.96 -6.94
C VAL A 174 15.67 10.13 -6.35
N PRO A 175 14.82 10.85 -7.11
CA PRO A 175 14.02 11.93 -6.53
C PRO A 175 13.07 11.44 -5.42
N LEU A 176 12.46 10.27 -5.62
CA LEU A 176 11.53 9.68 -4.64
C LEU A 176 12.24 9.26 -3.35
N GLU A 177 13.45 8.73 -3.47
CA GLU A 177 14.28 8.40 -2.31
C GLU A 177 14.69 9.64 -1.54
N ARG A 178 14.96 10.75 -2.24
CA ARG A 178 15.25 12.03 -1.61
C ARG A 178 14.05 12.60 -0.86
N CYS A 179 12.83 12.45 -1.39
CA CYS A 179 11.59 12.76 -0.65
C CYS A 179 11.44 11.92 0.62
N ARG A 180 11.75 10.61 0.54
CA ARG A 180 11.74 9.71 1.72
C ARG A 180 12.75 10.15 2.77
N ASP A 181 13.97 10.51 2.37
CA ASP A 181 15.00 10.96 3.29
C ASP A 181 14.66 12.32 3.91
N LEU A 182 13.99 13.20 3.15
CA LEU A 182 13.44 14.46 3.65
C LEU A 182 12.38 14.21 4.73
N LYS A 183 11.41 13.31 4.47
CA LYS A 183 10.39 12.92 5.45
C LYS A 183 10.99 12.34 6.74
N ARG A 184 12.05 11.54 6.61
CA ARG A 184 12.75 10.91 7.74
C ARG A 184 13.68 11.88 8.49
N GLY A 185 13.78 13.14 8.06
CA GLY A 185 14.69 14.12 8.66
C GLY A 185 16.17 13.80 8.42
N LYS A 186 16.49 12.93 7.45
CA LYS A 186 17.88 12.56 7.12
C LYS A 186 18.58 13.61 6.27
N VAL A 187 17.83 14.44 5.58
CA VAL A 187 18.34 15.54 4.76
C VAL A 187 17.58 16.83 5.04
N HIS A 188 18.30 17.94 5.03
CA HIS A 188 17.72 19.28 5.08
C HIS A 188 18.01 20.00 3.76
N LEU A 189 16.97 20.54 3.13
CA LEU A 189 17.06 21.19 1.83
C LEU A 189 16.79 22.69 1.94
N SER A 190 17.58 23.48 1.21
CA SER A 190 17.32 24.91 1.02
C SER A 190 16.07 25.11 0.15
N ALA A 191 15.49 26.32 0.17
CA ALA A 191 14.36 26.67 -0.70
C ALA A 191 14.65 26.36 -2.17
N LYS A 192 15.83 26.76 -2.67
CA LYS A 192 16.27 26.45 -4.04
C LYS A 192 16.32 24.94 -4.31
N ALA A 193 16.86 24.15 -3.39
CA ALA A 193 16.92 22.70 -3.54
C ALA A 193 15.54 22.02 -3.49
N LEU A 194 14.58 22.59 -2.76
CA LEU A 194 13.20 22.11 -2.76
C LEU A 194 12.54 22.35 -4.13
N HIS A 195 12.75 23.51 -4.76
CA HIS A 195 12.25 23.75 -6.12
C HIS A 195 12.80 22.75 -7.13
N VAL A 196 14.10 22.44 -7.05
CA VAL A 196 14.73 21.42 -7.90
C VAL A 196 14.08 20.05 -7.67
N LEU A 197 13.89 19.64 -6.41
CA LEU A 197 13.27 18.35 -6.10
C LEU A 197 11.81 18.26 -6.58
N PHE A 198 11.03 19.34 -6.50
CA PHE A 198 9.70 19.39 -7.10
C PHE A 198 9.72 19.15 -8.62
N ASN A 199 10.65 19.82 -9.31
CA ASN A 199 10.83 19.65 -10.75
C ASN A 199 11.23 18.21 -11.09
N ASP A 200 12.21 17.66 -10.38
CA ASP A 200 12.70 16.30 -10.62
C ASP A 200 11.58 15.25 -10.43
N ILE A 201 10.77 15.37 -9.38
CA ILE A 201 9.62 14.50 -9.15
C ILE A 201 8.58 14.64 -10.25
N HIS A 202 8.31 15.86 -10.70
CA HIS A 202 7.34 16.12 -11.77
C HIS A 202 7.79 15.48 -13.10
N GLU A 203 9.06 15.66 -13.48
CA GLU A 203 9.63 15.09 -14.71
C GLU A 203 9.60 13.55 -14.69
N VAL A 204 9.99 12.97 -13.56
CA VAL A 204 9.95 11.52 -13.36
C VAL A 204 8.51 10.98 -13.43
N LEU A 205 7.54 11.65 -12.79
CA LEU A 205 6.12 11.31 -12.91
C LEU A 205 5.64 11.36 -14.36
N CYS A 206 5.91 12.46 -15.07
CA CYS A 206 5.49 12.62 -16.46
C CYS A 206 6.09 11.54 -17.36
N THR A 207 7.36 11.19 -17.15
CA THR A 207 8.06 10.15 -17.91
C THR A 207 7.45 8.77 -17.67
N VAL A 208 7.24 8.40 -16.40
CA VAL A 208 6.67 7.09 -16.05
C VAL A 208 5.21 6.98 -16.50
N ILE A 209 4.40 8.04 -16.36
CA ILE A 209 3.01 8.05 -16.87
C ILE A 209 2.98 7.78 -18.37
N ARG A 210 3.79 8.49 -19.17
CA ARG A 210 3.85 8.24 -20.63
C ARG A 210 4.24 6.81 -20.95
N ALA A 211 5.14 6.20 -20.19
CA ALA A 211 5.54 4.83 -20.41
C ALA A 211 4.44 3.82 -20.04
N VAL A 212 3.70 4.08 -18.96
CA VAL A 212 2.53 3.28 -18.54
C VAL A 212 1.38 3.39 -19.55
N ASP A 213 1.16 4.56 -20.14
CA ASP A 213 0.14 4.79 -21.18
C ASP A 213 0.37 3.89 -22.41
N ASN A 214 1.63 3.54 -22.69
CA ASN A 214 2.03 2.72 -23.84
C ASN A 214 2.24 1.22 -23.51
N ALA A 215 1.98 0.79 -22.27
CA ALA A 215 2.33 -0.53 -21.76
C ALA A 215 1.25 -1.61 -21.95
#